data_AF-A0A0M2GGL6-F1
#
_entry.id   AF-A0A0M2GGL6-F1
#
_cell.length_a   1.000
_cell.length_b   1.000
_cell.length_c   1.000
_cell.angle_alpha   90.00
_cell.angle_beta   90.00
_cell.angle_gamma   90.00
#
_symmetry.space_group_name_H-M   'P 1'
#
loop_
_entity.id
_entity.type
_entity.pdbx_description
1 polymer ?
#
loop_
_entity_poly.entity_id
_entity_poly.type
_entity_poly.pdbx_seq_one_letter_code
_entity_poly.pdbx_strand_id
1 'polypeptide(L)'
;MLIAAVSEMAVLRALQLAGNRIIGARGRSVRGPMKSVEPWSIHVHLRVEEQELDAFLKDAWQIPIAVGLPDDLLDALDLHTRTLLTAGIEFNRDDLRRTLSRLPQQPALPWESVGS
;
A
#
# COMPACT_ATOMS: atom_id res chain seq x y z
N MET A 1 -11.81 14.62 -1.60
CA MET A 1 -12.09 13.55 -2.59
C MET A 1 -11.95 12.22 -1.88
N LEU A 2 -13.04 11.46 -1.74
CA LEU A 2 -13.09 10.25 -0.91
C LEU A 2 -12.21 9.11 -1.47
N ILE A 3 -12.12 8.99 -2.80
CA ILE A 3 -11.19 8.06 -3.49
C ILE A 3 -9.75 8.21 -3.00
N ALA A 4 -9.25 9.45 -2.84
CA ALA A 4 -7.88 9.69 -2.41
C ALA A 4 -7.64 9.22 -0.96
N ALA A 5 -8.59 9.43 -0.06
CA ALA A 5 -8.50 8.99 1.32
C ALA A 5 -8.58 7.46 1.45
N VAL A 6 -9.48 6.82 0.70
CA VAL A 6 -9.59 5.35 0.66
C VAL A 6 -8.33 4.71 0.08
N SER A 7 -7.79 5.30 -0.99
CA SER A 7 -6.52 4.88 -1.60
C SER A 7 -5.35 5.01 -0.64
N GLU A 8 -5.26 6.13 0.08
CA GLU A 8 -4.23 6.37 1.10
C GLU A 8 -4.30 5.32 2.20
N MET A 9 -5.50 5.04 2.74
CA MET A 9 -5.69 4.00 3.74
C MET A 9 -5.32 2.61 3.21
N ALA A 10 -5.68 2.27 1.97
CA ALA A 10 -5.36 0.99 1.36
C ALA A 10 -3.84 0.79 1.22
N VAL A 11 -3.12 1.80 0.72
CA VAL A 11 -1.65 1.77 0.58
C VAL A 11 -0.96 1.69 1.95
N LEU A 12 -1.33 2.55 2.91
CA LEU A 12 -0.74 2.51 4.25
C LEU A 12 -0.99 1.16 4.94
N ARG A 13 -2.17 0.56 4.73
CA ARG A 13 -2.49 -0.76 5.27
C ARG A 13 -1.67 -1.87 4.63
N ALA A 14 -1.48 -1.83 3.32
CA ALA A 14 -0.62 -2.77 2.60
C ALA A 14 0.84 -2.66 3.07
N LEU A 15 1.35 -1.44 3.21
CA LEU A 15 2.69 -1.17 3.74
C LEU A 15 2.85 -1.65 5.19
N GLN A 16 1.87 -1.41 6.06
CA GLN A 16 1.89 -1.91 7.43
C GLN A 16 1.93 -3.45 7.49
N LEU A 17 1.15 -4.12 6.64
CA LEU A 17 1.16 -5.59 6.56
C LEU A 17 2.53 -6.10 6.09
N ALA A 18 3.09 -5.50 5.04
CA ALA A 18 4.42 -5.81 4.53
C ALA A 18 5.50 -5.57 5.60
N GLY A 19 5.49 -4.42 6.28
CA GLY A 19 6.45 -4.07 7.32
C GLY A 19 6.49 -5.09 8.46
N ASN A 20 5.32 -5.54 8.93
CA ASN A 20 5.24 -6.59 9.95
C ASN A 20 5.87 -7.91 9.48
N ARG A 21 5.68 -8.27 8.20
CA ARG A 21 6.27 -9.49 7.62
C ARG A 21 7.77 -9.36 7.37
N ILE A 22 8.24 -8.19 6.94
CA ILE A 22 9.67 -7.88 6.79
C ILE A 22 10.38 -8.04 8.14
N ILE A 23 9.86 -7.43 9.22
CA ILE A 23 10.39 -7.61 10.57
C ILE A 23 10.42 -9.10 10.97
N GLY A 24 9.35 -9.84 10.64
CA GLY A 24 9.26 -11.27 10.88
C GLY A 24 10.37 -12.06 10.18
N ALA A 25 10.59 -11.78 8.89
CA ALA A 25 11.55 -12.48 8.03
C ALA A 25 13.01 -12.16 8.37
N ARG A 26 13.30 -10.93 8.81
CA ARG A 26 14.66 -10.46 9.15
C ARG A 26 15.12 -10.87 10.55
N GLY A 27 14.23 -11.45 11.37
CA GLY A 27 14.57 -12.10 12.63
C GLY A 27 14.58 -11.18 13.86
N ARG A 28 14.95 -11.75 15.01
CA ARG A 28 14.82 -11.09 16.33
C ARG A 28 15.77 -9.90 16.53
N SER A 29 16.93 -9.90 15.87
CA SER A 29 17.94 -8.84 16.00
C SER A 29 17.48 -7.50 15.47
N VAL A 30 16.60 -7.47 14.46
CA VAL A 30 16.07 -6.22 13.89
C VAL A 30 14.82 -5.70 14.61
N ARG A 31 14.13 -6.54 15.40
CA ARG A 31 12.88 -6.16 16.08
C ARG A 31 13.08 -5.01 17.07
N GLY A 32 14.18 -5.03 17.83
CA GLY A 32 14.50 -4.00 18.82
C GLY A 32 14.69 -2.63 18.19
N PRO A 33 15.63 -2.49 17.24
CA PRO A 33 15.85 -1.24 16.51
C PRO A 33 14.61 -0.68 15.80
N MET A 34 13.72 -1.54 15.31
CA MET A 34 12.51 -1.12 14.56
C MET A 34 11.30 -0.79 15.45
N LYS A 35 11.39 -0.90 16.79
CA LYS A 35 10.24 -0.64 17.68
C LYS A 35 9.67 0.78 17.57
N SER A 36 10.51 1.76 17.27
CA SER A 36 10.11 3.17 17.14
C SER A 36 9.79 3.58 15.72
N VAL A 37 9.91 2.66 14.75
CA VAL A 37 9.60 2.92 13.35
C VAL A 37 8.14 2.55 13.11
N GLU A 38 7.41 3.44 12.45
CA GLU A 38 6.03 3.14 12.08
C GLU A 38 5.97 1.92 11.15
N PRO A 39 5.04 0.97 11.37
CA PRO A 39 4.99 -0.26 10.58
C PRO A 39 4.90 -0.06 9.06
N TRP A 40 4.27 1.02 8.60
CA TRP A 40 4.15 1.35 7.17
C TRP A 40 5.41 2.00 6.57
N SER A 41 6.44 2.29 7.38
CA SER A 41 7.71 2.89 6.93
C SER A 41 8.91 1.93 7.06
N ILE A 42 8.68 0.68 7.46
CA ILE A 42 9.76 -0.30 7.72
C ILE A 42 10.67 -0.54 6.50
N HIS A 43 10.11 -0.56 5.29
CA HIS A 43 10.86 -0.79 4.05
C HIS A 43 11.87 0.30 3.72
N VAL A 44 11.72 1.50 4.31
CA VAL A 44 12.71 2.59 4.20
C VAL A 44 14.01 2.25 4.95
N HIS A 45 13.90 1.42 5.99
CA HIS A 45 15.03 1.03 6.84
C HIS A 45 15.58 -0.37 6.53
N LEU A 46 14.74 -1.24 5.97
CA LEU A 46 15.08 -2.62 5.66
C LEU A 46 14.84 -2.88 4.18
N ARG A 47 15.92 -3.21 3.47
CA ARG A 47 15.88 -3.52 2.04
C ARG A 47 14.90 -4.67 1.75
N VAL A 48 14.09 -4.47 0.71
CA VAL A 48 13.15 -5.44 0.15
C VAL A 48 13.56 -5.73 -1.28
N GLU A 49 13.79 -7.01 -1.59
CA GLU A 49 14.05 -7.42 -2.98
C GLU A 49 12.72 -7.69 -3.71
N GLU A 50 12.74 -7.54 -5.04
CA GLU A 50 11.55 -7.73 -5.88
C GLU A 50 10.92 -9.12 -5.71
N GLN A 51 11.72 -10.18 -5.60
CA GLN A 51 11.24 -11.54 -5.37
C GLN A 51 10.55 -11.78 -4.03
N GLU A 52 10.67 -10.85 -3.07
CA GLU A 52 10.04 -10.95 -1.75
C GLU A 52 8.65 -10.29 -1.72
N LEU A 53 8.33 -9.47 -2.73
CA LEU A 53 7.12 -8.64 -2.74
C LEU A 53 5.84 -9.46 -2.58
N ASP A 54 5.68 -10.56 -3.31
CA ASP A 54 4.47 -11.37 -3.25
C ASP A 54 4.27 -11.99 -1.86
N ALA A 55 5.36 -12.40 -1.21
CA ALA A 55 5.31 -12.92 0.15
C ALA A 55 4.91 -11.82 1.16
N PHE A 56 5.45 -10.60 0.99
CA PHE A 56 5.17 -9.48 1.89
C PHE A 56 3.81 -8.82 1.66
N LEU A 57 3.29 -8.83 0.43
CA LEU A 57 2.00 -8.26 0.05
C LEU A 57 0.85 -9.28 -0.01
N LYS A 58 1.10 -10.55 0.31
CA LYS A 58 0.08 -11.59 0.38
C LYS A 58 -1.18 -11.10 1.12
N ASP A 59 -2.35 -11.22 0.52
CA ASP A 59 -3.63 -10.83 1.11
C ASP A 59 -3.81 -9.32 1.42
N ALA A 60 -2.87 -8.43 1.02
CA ALA A 60 -2.94 -7.00 1.32
C ALA A 60 -4.18 -6.31 0.73
N TRP A 61 -4.67 -6.82 -0.40
CA TRP A 61 -5.77 -6.22 -1.17
C TRP A 61 -7.14 -6.86 -0.91
N GLN A 62 -7.23 -7.86 -0.02
CA GLN A 62 -8.50 -8.57 0.25
C GLN A 62 -9.62 -7.64 0.74
N ILE A 63 -9.30 -6.69 1.64
CA ILE A 63 -10.28 -5.71 2.13
C ILE A 63 -10.69 -4.73 1.01
N PRO A 64 -9.75 -4.06 0.31
CA PRO A 64 -10.05 -3.25 -0.87
C PRO A 64 -10.95 -3.94 -1.91
N ILE A 65 -10.69 -5.22 -2.21
CA ILE A 65 -11.52 -6.04 -3.11
C ILE A 65 -12.92 -6.24 -2.52
N ALA A 66 -13.02 -6.61 -1.25
CA ALA A 66 -14.30 -6.89 -0.60
C ALA A 66 -15.22 -5.66 -0.51
N VAL A 67 -14.65 -4.44 -0.49
CA VAL A 67 -15.42 -3.18 -0.51
C VAL A 67 -15.70 -2.66 -1.93
N GLY A 68 -15.29 -3.40 -2.95
CA GLY A 68 -15.60 -3.09 -4.35
C GLY A 68 -14.77 -1.97 -4.95
N LEU A 69 -13.48 -1.84 -4.58
CA LEU A 69 -12.59 -0.96 -5.34
C LEU A 69 -12.41 -1.48 -6.78
N PRO A 70 -12.44 -0.61 -7.79
CA PRO A 70 -12.21 -1.02 -9.17
C PRO A 70 -10.82 -1.61 -9.42
N ASP A 71 -10.74 -2.57 -10.34
CA ASP A 71 -9.51 -3.32 -10.63
C ASP A 71 -8.37 -2.42 -11.10
N ASP A 72 -8.65 -1.41 -11.94
CA ASP A 72 -7.68 -0.45 -12.43
C ASP A 72 -7.08 0.41 -11.29
N LEU A 73 -7.92 0.80 -10.33
CA LEU A 73 -7.48 1.46 -9.11
C LEU A 73 -6.63 0.50 -8.26
N LEU A 74 -7.06 -0.74 -8.05
CA LEU A 74 -6.30 -1.73 -7.29
C LEU A 74 -4.92 -1.99 -7.89
N ASP A 75 -4.84 -2.17 -9.21
CA ASP A 75 -3.58 -2.37 -9.94
C ASP A 75 -2.64 -1.18 -9.78
N ALA A 76 -3.16 0.05 -9.86
CA ALA A 76 -2.36 1.26 -9.66
C ALA A 76 -1.86 1.39 -8.22
N LEU A 77 -2.66 1.04 -7.22
CA LEU A 77 -2.27 1.06 -5.81
C LEU A 77 -1.25 -0.06 -5.49
N ASP A 78 -1.41 -1.24 -6.07
CA ASP A 78 -0.46 -2.34 -5.93
C ASP A 78 0.89 -1.97 -6.53
N LEU A 79 0.91 -1.50 -7.78
CA LEU A 79 2.14 -1.06 -8.44
C LEU A 79 2.83 0.08 -7.67
N HIS A 80 2.07 1.06 -7.18
CA HIS A 80 2.61 2.14 -6.36
C HIS A 80 3.24 1.60 -5.07
N THR A 81 2.56 0.68 -4.39
CA THR A 81 3.04 0.07 -3.15
C THR A 81 4.31 -0.76 -3.38
N ARG A 82 4.34 -1.59 -4.44
CA ARG A 82 5.52 -2.36 -4.84
C ARG A 82 6.72 -1.46 -5.15
N THR A 83 6.48 -0.32 -5.79
CA THR A 83 7.51 0.69 -6.08
C THR A 83 8.08 1.28 -4.79
N LEU A 84 7.23 1.66 -3.84
CA LEU A 84 7.70 2.18 -2.53
C LEU A 84 8.56 1.15 -1.80
N LEU A 85 8.09 -0.11 -1.73
CA LEU A 85 8.77 -1.19 -1.03
C LEU A 85 10.17 -1.46 -1.61
N THR A 86 10.27 -1.65 -2.93
CA THR A 86 11.55 -1.98 -3.60
C THR A 86 12.52 -0.81 -3.63
N ALA A 87 12.02 0.42 -3.82
CA ALA A 87 12.87 1.60 -3.85
C ALA A 87 13.27 2.10 -2.44
N GLY A 88 12.64 1.59 -1.38
CA GLY A 88 12.90 2.04 0.00
C GLY A 88 12.44 3.49 0.24
N ILE A 89 11.38 3.93 -0.45
CA ILE A 89 10.91 5.33 -0.42
C ILE A 89 9.72 5.44 0.54
N GLU A 90 9.70 6.49 1.36
CA GLU A 90 8.60 6.77 2.28
C GLU A 90 7.30 7.10 1.53
N PHE A 91 6.16 6.71 2.11
CA PHE A 91 4.85 7.08 1.56
C PHE A 91 4.67 8.61 1.55
N ASN A 92 4.30 9.15 0.39
CA ASN A 92 3.97 10.56 0.22
C ASN A 92 2.59 10.72 -0.42
N ARG A 93 1.72 11.50 0.23
CA ARG A 93 0.33 11.73 -0.24
C ARG A 93 0.27 12.39 -1.61
N ASP A 94 1.19 13.29 -1.94
CA ASP A 94 1.19 13.99 -3.23
C ASP A 94 1.65 13.07 -4.37
N ASP A 95 2.56 12.13 -4.11
CA ASP A 95 2.92 11.11 -5.10
C ASP A 95 1.77 10.12 -5.33
N LEU A 96 1.04 9.72 -4.29
CA LEU A 96 -0.20 8.95 -4.45
C LEU A 96 -1.22 9.72 -5.29
N ARG A 97 -1.42 11.02 -5.04
CA ARG A 97 -2.32 11.85 -5.85
C ARG A 97 -1.90 11.89 -7.32
N ARG A 98 -0.60 11.96 -7.61
CA ARG A 98 -0.07 11.87 -8.98
C ARG A 98 -0.36 10.52 -9.61
N THR A 99 -0.19 9.41 -8.89
CA THR A 99 -0.58 8.07 -9.34
C THR A 99 -2.07 8.04 -9.71
N LEU A 100 -2.94 8.51 -8.82
CA LEU A 100 -4.39 8.52 -9.04
C LEU A 100 -4.81 9.41 -10.21
N SER A 101 -4.12 10.54 -10.43
CA SER A 101 -4.42 11.45 -11.55
C SER A 101 -4.15 10.86 -12.94
N ARG A 102 -3.40 9.75 -13.02
CA ARG A 102 -3.08 9.06 -14.27
C ARG A 102 -4.09 7.98 -14.64
N LEU A 103 -5.03 7.65 -13.76
CA LEU A 103 -6.07 6.67 -14.04
C LEU A 103 -7.06 7.21 -15.10
N PRO A 104 -7.40 6.41 -16.12
CA PRO A 104 -8.34 6.83 -17.16
C PRO A 104 -9.77 6.90 -16.58
N GLN A 105 -10.31 8.13 -16.45
CA GLN A 105 -11.60 8.47 -15.81
C GLN A 105 -11.63 8.17 -14.30
N GLN A 106 -12.26 9.06 -13.51
CA GLN A 106 -12.46 8.81 -12.08
C GLN A 106 -13.31 7.54 -11.94
N PRO A 107 -12.81 6.48 -11.30
CA PRO A 107 -13.62 5.29 -11.08
C PRO A 107 -14.87 5.70 -10.30
N ALA A 108 -16.05 5.53 -10.90
CA ALA A 108 -17.32 5.71 -10.20
C ALA A 108 -17.37 4.65 -9.09
N LEU A 109 -17.34 5.10 -7.84
CA LEU A 109 -17.34 4.16 -6.73
C LEU A 109 -18.74 3.55 -6.57
N PRO A 110 -18.84 2.27 -6.14
CA PRO A 110 -20.11 1.56 -6.05
C PRO A 110 -21.12 2.18 -5.08
N TRP A 111 -20.69 3.12 -4.23
CA TRP A 111 -21.54 3.83 -3.27
C TRP A 111 -21.85 5.28 -3.69
N GLU A 112 -21.30 5.79 -4.79
CA GLU A 112 -21.64 7.12 -5.34
C GLU A 112 -22.97 7.11 -6.12
N SER A 113 -23.49 5.94 -6.47
CA SER A 113 -24.75 5.73 -7.20
C SER A 113 -26.01 5.66 -6.32
N VAL A 114 -25.87 5.68 -4.99
CA VAL A 114 -27.00 5.48 -4.05
C VAL A 114 -27.70 6.81 -3.67
N GLY A 115 -27.35 7.93 -4.32
CA GLY A 115 -27.78 9.27 -3.92
C GLY A 115 -28.38 10.15 -5.02
N SER A 116 -28.95 9.59 -6.10
CA SER A 116 -29.73 10.37 -7.08
C SER A 116 -31.23 10.14 -6.93
#